data_AF-A0A662UKI3-F1
#
_entry.id   AF-A0A662UKI3-F1
#
_cell.length_a   1.000
_cell.length_b   1.000
_cell.length_c   1.000
_cell.angle_alpha   90.00
_cell.angle_beta   90.00
_cell.angle_gamma   90.00
#
_symmetry.space_group_name_H-M   'P 1'
#
loop_
_entity.id
_entity.type
_entity.pdbx_description
1 polymer ?
#
loop_
_entity_poly.entity_id
_entity_poly.type
_entity_poly.pdbx_seq_one_letter_code
_entity_poly.pdbx_strand_id
1 'polypeptide(L)'
;KDAWLLVLDTEGLAVDVSVAAMKFTGDKVAEAIKSSNLEKKVKHRILIIPGKAARASGDIEDATSWRVLVGPMDSSELGRFLEKMWTPEKIEELMKS
;
A
#
# COMPACT_ATOMS: atom_id res chain seq x y z
N LYS A 1 -3.79 8.20 -15.05
CA LYS A 1 -3.35 6.82 -14.75
C LYS A 1 -4.43 6.22 -13.88
N ASP A 2 -4.88 5.01 -14.20
CA ASP A 2 -5.90 4.35 -13.40
C ASP A 2 -5.24 3.59 -12.25
N ALA A 3 -5.93 3.48 -11.11
CA ALA A 3 -5.41 2.84 -9.91
C ALA A 3 -6.52 2.10 -9.16
N TRP A 4 -6.11 1.09 -8.40
CA TRP A 4 -6.96 0.45 -7.39
C TRP A 4 -6.71 1.09 -6.04
N LEU A 5 -7.78 1.47 -5.35
CA LEU A 5 -7.71 1.94 -3.97
C LEU A 5 -8.23 0.83 -3.05
N LEU A 6 -7.36 0.30 -2.20
CA LEU A 6 -7.73 -0.69 -1.19
C LEU A 6 -8.10 0.06 0.10
N VAL A 7 -9.38 -0.01 0.47
CA VAL A 7 -9.89 0.62 1.68
C VAL A 7 -9.98 -0.43 2.78
N LEU A 8 -9.28 -0.21 3.89
CA LEU A 8 -9.37 -1.07 5.07
C LEU A 8 -10.48 -0.58 5.99
N ASP A 9 -11.23 -1.51 6.57
CA ASP A 9 -12.15 -1.18 7.65
C ASP A 9 -11.38 -0.98 8.96
N THR A 10 -11.13 0.30 9.27
CA THR A 10 -10.50 0.75 10.52
C THR A 10 -11.53 1.23 11.53
N GLU A 11 -12.82 0.97 11.32
CA GLU A 11 -13.95 1.51 12.09
C GLU A 11 -13.99 3.05 12.07
N GLY A 12 -13.62 3.65 10.94
CA GLY A 12 -13.66 5.10 10.74
C GLY A 12 -12.50 5.88 11.39
N LEU A 13 -11.45 5.20 11.84
CA LEU A 13 -10.26 5.86 12.40
C LEU A 13 -9.35 6.44 11.32
N ALA A 14 -8.73 7.58 11.63
CA ALA A 14 -7.65 8.16 10.83
C ALA A 14 -6.45 7.21 10.72
N VAL A 15 -5.64 7.35 9.67
CA VAL A 15 -4.56 6.40 9.33
C VAL A 15 -3.55 6.23 10.48
N ASP A 16 -3.01 7.33 11.00
CA ASP A 16 -2.07 7.33 12.13
C ASP A 16 -2.67 6.69 13.40
N VAL A 17 -3.91 7.04 13.72
CA VAL A 17 -4.64 6.46 14.86
C VAL A 17 -4.89 4.97 14.66
N SER A 18 -5.27 4.55 13.44
CA SER A 18 -5.56 3.16 13.13
C SER A 18 -4.32 2.26 13.22
N VAL A 19 -3.14 2.79 12.89
CA VAL A 19 -1.86 2.10 13.09
C VAL A 19 -1.57 1.94 14.58
N ALA A 20 -1.72 3.02 15.36
CA ALA A 20 -1.51 2.97 16.82
C ALA A 20 -2.51 2.02 17.52
N ALA A 21 -3.74 1.96 17.03
CA ALA A 21 -4.80 1.09 17.52
C ALA A 21 -4.72 -0.35 16.99
N MET A 22 -3.66 -0.72 16.26
CA MET A 22 -3.49 -2.05 15.63
C MET A 22 -4.67 -2.46 14.73
N LYS A 23 -5.32 -1.50 14.08
CA LYS A 23 -6.37 -1.73 13.08
C LYS A 23 -5.86 -1.59 11.64
N PHE A 24 -4.65 -1.09 11.45
CA PHE A 24 -3.95 -1.05 10.17
C PHE A 24 -2.71 -1.95 10.26
N THR A 25 -2.91 -3.25 10.07
CA THR A 25 -1.89 -4.30 10.22
C THR A 25 -1.72 -5.09 8.92
N GLY A 26 -0.59 -5.80 8.79
CA GLY A 26 -0.28 -6.66 7.66
C GLY A 26 -1.36 -7.71 7.41
N ASP A 27 -1.84 -8.37 8.45
CA ASP A 27 -2.92 -9.36 8.34
C ASP A 27 -4.20 -8.78 7.72
N LYS A 28 -4.63 -7.60 8.19
CA LYS A 28 -5.82 -6.93 7.66
C LYS A 28 -5.63 -6.50 6.21
N VAL A 29 -4.42 -6.05 5.84
CA VAL A 29 -4.09 -5.72 4.45
C VAL A 29 -4.11 -6.99 3.58
N ALA A 30 -3.53 -8.08 4.05
CA ALA A 30 -3.52 -9.36 3.33
C ALA A 30 -4.94 -9.92 3.12
N GLU A 31 -5.80 -9.82 4.13
CA GLU A 31 -7.22 -10.18 4.02
C GLU A 31 -7.95 -9.30 2.98
N ALA A 32 -7.71 -7.99 3.00
CA ALA A 32 -8.30 -7.06 2.05
C ALA A 32 -7.86 -7.34 0.59
N ILE A 33 -6.59 -7.72 0.37
CA ILE A 33 -6.08 -8.12 -0.94
C ILE A 33 -6.78 -9.39 -1.43
N LYS A 34 -6.90 -10.40 -0.57
CA LYS A 34 -7.53 -11.70 -0.90
C LYS A 34 -9.02 -11.53 -1.21
N SER A 35 -9.76 -10.87 -0.31
CA SER A 35 -11.21 -10.65 -0.45
C SER A 35 -11.57 -9.82 -1.68
N SER A 36 -10.74 -8.85 -2.06
CA SER A 36 -10.94 -8.02 -3.25
C SER A 36 -10.50 -8.68 -4.57
N ASN A 37 -9.90 -9.88 -4.50
CA ASN A 37 -9.24 -10.58 -5.60
C ASN A 37 -8.24 -9.68 -6.35
N LEU A 38 -7.54 -8.78 -5.65
CA LEU A 38 -6.65 -7.79 -6.27
C LEU A 38 -5.52 -8.45 -7.06
N GLU A 39 -5.04 -9.59 -6.60
CA GLU A 39 -4.02 -10.41 -7.24
C GLU A 39 -4.33 -10.80 -8.69
N LYS A 40 -5.61 -10.89 -9.06
CA LYS A 40 -6.07 -11.20 -10.42
C LYS A 40 -6.30 -9.94 -11.27
N LYS A 41 -6.34 -8.76 -10.63
CA LYS A 41 -6.64 -7.47 -11.27
C LYS A 41 -5.37 -6.70 -11.63
N VAL A 42 -4.25 -6.96 -10.96
CA VAL A 42 -2.95 -6.31 -11.22
C VAL A 42 -1.87 -7.33 -11.56
N LYS A 43 -0.97 -6.95 -12.48
CA LYS A 43 0.14 -7.78 -12.96
C LYS A 43 1.40 -7.68 -12.09
N HIS A 44 1.40 -6.80 -11.09
CA HIS A 44 2.51 -6.59 -10.16
C HIS A 44 2.10 -6.98 -8.74
N ARG A 45 3.07 -7.02 -7.83
CA ARG A 45 2.87 -7.21 -6.39
C ARG A 45 3.52 -6.06 -5.63
N ILE A 46 3.05 -4.85 -5.92
CA ILE A 46 3.54 -3.59 -5.33
C ILE A 46 2.35 -2.86 -4.73
N LEU A 47 2.47 -2.46 -3.46
CA LEU A 47 1.50 -1.65 -2.72
C LEU A 47 2.10 -0.28 -2.43
N ILE A 48 1.27 0.77 -2.47
CA ILE A 48 1.64 2.09 -1.97
C ILE A 48 0.80 2.34 -0.72
N ILE A 49 1.45 2.53 0.43
CA ILE A 49 0.78 2.88 1.69
C ILE A 49 0.95 4.37 1.99
N PRO A 50 0.03 4.99 2.76
CA PRO A 50 0.22 6.38 3.19
C PRO A 50 1.49 6.55 4.02
N GLY A 51 2.15 7.71 3.95
CA GLY A 51 3.34 8.02 4.75
C GLY A 51 3.11 7.88 6.26
N LYS A 52 1.88 8.19 6.72
CA LYS A 52 1.46 8.00 8.12
C LYS A 52 1.46 6.54 8.57
N ALA A 53 1.38 5.60 7.64
CA ALA A 53 1.40 4.16 7.89
C ALA A 53 2.79 3.53 7.72
N ALA A 54 3.85 4.33 7.51
CA ALA A 54 5.21 3.82 7.30
C ALA A 54 5.68 2.82 8.37
N ARG A 55 5.24 2.98 9.63
CA ARG A 55 5.59 2.06 10.73
C ARG A 55 5.06 0.63 10.52
N ALA A 56 3.99 0.46 9.76
CA ALA A 56 3.40 -0.84 9.46
C ALA A 56 3.97 -1.47 8.18
N SER A 57 4.89 -0.80 7.46
CA SER A 57 5.32 -1.26 6.13
C SER A 57 5.99 -2.63 6.16
N GLY A 58 6.82 -2.91 7.16
CA GLY A 58 7.49 -4.21 7.30
C GLY A 58 6.51 -5.34 7.55
N ASP A 59 5.61 -5.16 8.52
CA ASP A 59 4.53 -6.11 8.84
C ASP A 59 3.63 -6.39 7.62
N ILE A 60 3.31 -5.37 6.82
CA ILE A 60 2.53 -5.53 5.59
C ILE A 60 3.33 -6.31 4.53
N GLU A 61 4.60 -5.98 4.33
CA GLU A 61 5.45 -6.69 3.36
C GLU A 61 5.59 -8.16 3.73
N ASP A 62 5.81 -8.48 5.01
CA ASP A 62 5.91 -9.84 5.52
C ASP A 62 4.59 -10.61 5.36
N ALA A 63 3.47 -10.02 5.76
CA ALA A 63 2.16 -10.70 5.72
C ALA A 63 1.60 -10.88 4.31
N THR A 64 1.90 -9.95 3.40
CA THR A 64 1.35 -9.98 2.03
C THR A 64 2.29 -10.62 1.03
N SER A 65 3.61 -10.59 1.29
CA SER A 65 4.65 -10.84 0.28
C SER A 65 4.58 -9.90 -0.92
N TRP A 66 3.97 -8.72 -0.76
CA TRP A 66 4.00 -7.64 -1.77
C TRP A 66 5.03 -6.61 -1.37
N ARG A 67 5.70 -6.03 -2.36
CA ARG A 67 6.62 -4.92 -2.15
C ARG A 67 5.84 -3.70 -1.66
N VAL A 68 6.23 -3.15 -0.51
CA VAL A 68 5.56 -1.97 0.06
C VAL A 68 6.37 -0.70 -0.21
N LEU A 69 5.74 0.25 -0.90
CA LEU A 69 6.24 1.62 -1.05
C LEU A 69 5.54 2.54 -0.06
N VAL A 70 6.33 3.31 0.68
CA VAL A 70 5.80 4.39 1.53
C VAL A 70 5.56 5.62 0.66
N GLY A 71 4.30 5.99 0.50
CA GLY A 71 3.86 7.19 -0.20
C GLY A 71 4.02 8.47 0.62
N PRO A 72 3.48 9.60 0.12
CA PRO A 72 3.57 10.88 0.80
C PRO A 72 2.73 10.94 2.08
N MET A 73 2.99 11.96 2.91
CA MET A 73 2.22 12.24 4.13
C MET A 73 0.82 12.78 3.84
N ASP A 74 0.66 13.48 2.71
CA ASP A 74 -0.60 14.05 2.24
C ASP A 74 -0.95 13.52 0.84
N SER A 75 -2.24 13.25 0.61
CA SER A 75 -2.73 12.71 -0.67
C SER A 75 -2.56 13.67 -1.85
N SER A 76 -2.49 14.98 -1.61
CA SER A 76 -2.28 15.99 -2.66
C SER A 76 -0.93 15.82 -3.37
N GLU A 77 0.06 15.24 -2.69
CA GLU A 77 1.39 14.99 -3.25
C GLU A 77 1.49 13.66 -4.02
N LEU A 78 0.44 12.84 -4.02
CA LEU A 78 0.45 11.51 -4.65
C LEU A 78 0.73 11.58 -6.15
N GLY A 79 0.22 12.61 -6.84
CA GLY A 79 0.47 12.82 -8.26
C GLY A 79 1.98 12.91 -8.55
N ARG A 80 2.68 13.81 -7.84
CA ARG A 80 4.13 14.01 -7.97
C ARG A 80 4.93 12.79 -7.53
N PHE A 81 4.47 12.08 -6.52
CA PHE A 81 5.07 10.82 -6.09
C PHE A 81 5.02 9.77 -7.20
N LEU A 82 3.86 9.57 -7.84
CA LEU A 82 3.67 8.59 -8.91
C LEU A 82 4.45 8.93 -10.18
N GLU A 83 4.67 10.21 -10.49
CA GLU A 83 5.53 10.60 -11.61
C GLU A 83 6.97 10.11 -11.45
N LYS A 84 7.48 10.09 -10.21
CA LYS A 84 8.85 9.68 -9.90
C LYS A 84 8.98 8.17 -9.64
N MET A 85 8.03 7.61 -8.90
CA MET A 85 8.12 6.25 -8.38
C MET A 85 7.37 5.22 -9.23
N TRP A 86 6.48 5.66 -10.12
CA TRP A 86 5.63 4.79 -10.93
C TRP A 86 5.92 4.92 -12.44
N THR A 87 7.20 4.75 -12.78
CA THR A 87 7.71 4.65 -14.16
C THR A 87 7.95 3.18 -14.52
N PRO A 88 7.95 2.80 -15.82
CA PRO A 88 8.22 1.42 -16.23
C PRO A 88 9.55 0.88 -15.69
N GLU A 89 10.62 1.68 -15.79
CA GLU A 89 11.96 1.32 -15.28
C GLU A 89 11.95 1.08 -13.78
N LYS A 90 11.25 1.94 -13.02
CA LYS A 90 11.18 1.81 -11.56
C LYS A 90 10.33 0.62 -11.13
N ILE A 91 9.22 0.35 -11.83
CA ILE A 91 8.39 -0.83 -11.58
C ILE A 91 9.18 -2.11 -11.86
N GLU A 92 9.94 -2.14 -12.95
CA GLU A 92 10.80 -3.28 -13.29
C GLU A 92 11.90 -3.50 -12.23
N GLU A 93 12.54 -2.43 -11.77
CA GLU A 93 13.51 -2.48 -10.66
C GLU A 93 12.89 -3.08 -9.39
N LEU A 94 11.70 -2.59 -9.00
CA LEU A 94 10.99 -3.01 -7.79
C LEU A 94 10.45 -4.45 -7.84
N MET A 95 10.23 -5.01 -9.04
CA MET A 95 9.78 -6.40 -9.19
C MET A 95 10.95 -7.39 -9.25
N LYS A 96 12.18 -6.92 -9.44
CA LYS A 96 13.40 -7.75 -9.46
C LYS A 96 14.06 -7.89 -8.09
N SER A 97 13.74 -6.99 -7.16
CA SER A 97 14.19 -7.00 -5.76
C SER A 97 13.32 -7.88 -4.90
#